data_AF-A0A4D4JTT2-F1
#
_entry.id   AF-A0A4D4JTT2-F1
#
_cell.length_a   1.000
_cell.length_b   1.000
_cell.length_c   1.000
_cell.angle_alpha   90.00
_cell.angle_beta   90.00
_cell.angle_gamma   90.00
#
_symmetry.space_group_name_H-M   'P 1'
#
loop_
_entity.id
_entity.type
_entity.pdbx_description
1 polymer ?
#
loop_
_entity_poly.entity_id
_entity_poly.type
_entity_poly.pdbx_seq_one_letter_code
_entity_poly.pdbx_strand_id
1 'polypeptide(L)'
;MPRLRLHSNGTAAMLLALGQAMACSLAQAAGFGAPSGSWPVHPLPLQVPQGALSPLMSSSLYRADGEPPAYYLSAGAGVPRLQIPDLPGATAWAVMPDGVCAHLAQVPMDVLKTGAMEPVVVQRNPLPMDCAAAFEGACTSRDGQLRISTSFDGQRRKAQVRGGFYGSEGLIDTTFYTGTRTLQIEHLPSGQAVRMREPLVNDRGYSAPQTAIRYLPELRLVLLLGVTQNRGMPVAHCMALPPQPPSPPSSIR
;
A
#
# COMPACT_ATOMS: atom_id res chain seq x y z
N MET A 1 23.89 82.63 17.47
CA MET A 1 22.70 81.92 16.97
C MET A 1 22.35 80.78 17.93
N PRO A 2 21.07 80.49 18.19
CA PRO A 2 20.54 80.06 19.50
C PRO A 2 20.36 78.54 19.71
N ARG A 3 20.16 78.15 20.98
CA ARG A 3 19.80 76.81 21.52
C ARG A 3 18.36 76.38 21.17
N LEU A 4 18.12 75.07 21.02
CA LEU A 4 16.85 74.36 21.32
C LEU A 4 17.17 72.87 21.64
N ARG A 5 17.05 72.43 22.89
CA ARG A 5 15.88 71.89 23.63
C ARG A 5 15.56 70.41 23.33
N LEU A 6 15.72 69.57 24.37
CA LEU A 6 15.03 68.30 24.55
C LEU A 6 13.51 68.52 24.55
N HIS A 7 12.77 67.62 23.90
CA HIS A 7 11.38 67.30 24.21
C HIS A 7 11.25 65.78 24.34
N SER A 8 10.78 65.34 25.52
CA SER A 8 10.08 64.07 25.67
C SER A 8 8.58 64.29 25.47
N ASN A 9 7.90 63.20 25.11
CA ASN A 9 6.50 62.82 25.39
C ASN A 9 5.76 62.38 24.13
N GLY A 10 5.16 61.18 24.18
CA GLY A 10 4.14 60.77 23.21
C GLY A 10 3.99 59.27 23.00
N THR A 11 3.57 58.56 24.05
CA THR A 11 2.80 57.29 24.06
C THR A 11 2.08 56.84 22.77
N ALA A 12 2.29 55.59 22.35
CA ALA A 12 1.30 54.61 21.85
C ALA A 12 2.04 53.34 21.34
N ALA A 13 2.07 52.24 22.07
CA ALA A 13 1.12 51.13 21.95
C ALA A 13 1.13 50.41 20.58
N MET A 14 1.89 49.32 20.46
CA MET A 14 1.47 48.06 19.81
C MET A 14 2.57 47.01 20.03
N LEU A 15 2.50 46.21 21.10
CA LEU A 15 1.88 44.87 21.10
C LEU A 15 2.42 43.96 19.97
N LEU A 16 3.43 43.17 20.34
CA LEU A 16 3.51 41.73 20.12
C LEU A 16 2.60 41.20 18.98
N ALA A 17 3.15 41.12 17.78
CA ALA A 17 2.60 40.30 16.72
C ALA A 17 3.49 39.06 16.53
N LEU A 18 3.09 38.00 17.21
CA LEU A 18 3.08 36.59 16.77
C LEU A 18 4.15 36.22 15.71
N GLY A 19 5.17 35.44 16.05
CA GLY A 19 4.96 34.11 16.60
C GLY A 19 4.22 33.22 15.61
N GLN A 20 4.63 33.18 14.34
CA GLN A 20 4.29 32.09 13.43
C GLN A 20 5.59 31.47 12.93
N ALA A 21 6.17 30.64 13.78
CA ALA A 21 6.93 29.51 13.26
C ALA A 21 5.99 28.76 12.32
N MET A 22 6.28 28.80 11.02
CA MET A 22 5.74 27.81 10.11
C MET A 22 6.24 26.46 10.63
N ALA A 23 5.42 25.83 11.47
CA ALA A 23 5.36 24.40 11.50
C ALA A 23 4.93 24.01 10.08
N CYS A 24 5.91 23.83 9.20
CA CYS A 24 5.79 22.85 8.15
C CYS A 24 5.51 21.54 8.89
N SER A 25 4.23 21.28 9.12
CA SER A 25 3.72 19.93 9.30
C SER A 25 4.29 19.19 8.11
N LEU A 26 5.35 18.43 8.34
CA LEU A 26 5.78 17.38 7.43
C LEU A 26 4.51 16.56 7.25
N ALA A 27 3.84 16.75 6.11
CA ALA A 27 2.73 15.93 5.71
C ALA A 27 3.31 14.53 5.61
N GLN A 28 3.20 13.78 6.71
CA GLN A 28 3.37 12.35 6.71
C GLN A 28 2.40 11.87 5.64
N ALA A 29 2.93 11.22 4.60
CA ALA A 29 2.10 10.47 3.68
C ALA A 29 1.29 9.49 4.54
N ALA A 30 0.05 9.87 4.84
CA ALA A 30 -0.83 9.07 5.66
C ALA A 30 -1.17 7.87 4.79
N GLY A 31 -0.80 6.65 5.19
CA GLY A 31 -1.28 5.46 4.48
C GLY A 31 -2.77 5.24 4.76
N PHE A 32 -3.33 4.22 4.12
CA PHE A 32 -4.69 3.80 4.45
C PHE A 32 -4.79 3.40 5.93
N GLY A 33 -5.83 3.87 6.60
CA GLY A 33 -6.13 3.51 7.98
C GLY A 33 -6.69 2.08 8.10
N ALA A 34 -7.22 1.76 9.28
CA ALA A 34 -7.74 0.43 9.58
C ALA A 34 -8.86 0.00 8.60
N PRO A 35 -8.90 -1.30 8.24
CA PRO A 35 -9.95 -1.85 7.40
C PRO A 35 -11.32 -1.85 8.11
N SER A 36 -12.38 -1.66 7.34
CA SER A 36 -13.77 -1.71 7.82
C SER A 36 -14.67 -2.32 6.74
N GLY A 37 -15.73 -3.02 7.11
CA GLY A 37 -16.66 -3.61 6.15
C GLY A 37 -17.29 -4.92 6.60
N SER A 38 -17.90 -5.63 5.67
CA SER A 38 -18.58 -6.92 5.89
C SER A 38 -17.67 -8.13 5.70
N TRP A 39 -16.52 -7.97 5.05
CA TRP A 39 -15.53 -9.04 4.89
C TRP A 39 -14.57 -9.03 6.10
N PRO A 40 -14.52 -10.10 6.92
CA PRO A 40 -13.60 -10.18 8.05
C PRO A 40 -12.13 -10.02 7.63
N VAL A 41 -11.42 -9.17 8.36
CA VAL A 41 -9.98 -8.94 8.16
C VAL A 41 -9.24 -9.33 9.42
N HIS A 42 -8.24 -10.19 9.27
CA HIS A 42 -7.43 -10.67 10.38
C HIS A 42 -6.01 -10.10 10.28
N PRO A 43 -5.34 -9.83 11.42
CA PRO A 43 -3.90 -9.57 11.42
C PRO A 43 -3.16 -10.75 10.82
N LEU A 44 -2.17 -10.49 9.96
CA LEU A 44 -1.30 -11.53 9.41
C LEU A 44 -0.03 -11.59 10.27
N PRO A 45 0.19 -12.65 11.08
CA PRO A 45 1.39 -12.77 11.88
C PRO A 45 2.63 -12.85 10.99
N LEU A 46 3.58 -11.95 11.25
CA LEU A 46 4.84 -11.86 10.54
C LEU A 46 5.97 -11.61 11.54
N GLN A 47 6.99 -12.46 11.48
CA GLN A 47 8.24 -12.26 12.18
C GLN A 47 9.30 -11.83 11.15
N VAL A 48 9.90 -10.67 11.37
CA VAL A 48 11.03 -10.17 10.59
C VAL A 48 12.26 -10.23 11.49
N PRO A 49 13.25 -11.08 11.17
CA PRO A 49 14.50 -11.13 11.92
C PRO A 49 15.19 -9.77 11.97
N GLN A 50 15.99 -9.53 13.00
CA GLN A 50 16.79 -8.30 13.08
C GLN A 50 17.76 -8.22 11.88
N GLY A 51 17.77 -7.07 11.20
CA GLY A 51 18.59 -6.84 10.01
C GLY A 51 18.03 -7.44 8.72
N ALA A 52 16.88 -8.12 8.76
CA ALA A 52 16.18 -8.60 7.58
C ALA A 52 15.32 -7.50 6.92
N LEU A 53 15.19 -7.59 5.61
CA LEU A 53 14.22 -6.80 4.85
C LEU A 53 12.81 -7.29 5.13
N SER A 54 11.85 -6.36 5.19
CA SER A 54 10.43 -6.68 5.48
C SER A 54 9.62 -6.85 4.18
N PRO A 55 8.69 -7.81 4.10
CA PRO A 55 7.85 -8.01 2.93
C PRO A 55 6.73 -6.97 2.80
N LEU A 56 6.58 -6.06 3.79
CA LEU A 56 5.49 -5.08 3.87
C LEU A 56 5.65 -3.89 2.91
N MET A 57 6.85 -3.64 2.41
CA MET A 57 7.11 -2.47 1.56
C MET A 57 7.45 -2.86 0.13
N SER A 58 8.08 -4.02 -0.04
CA SER A 58 8.45 -4.54 -1.35
C SER A 58 8.68 -6.04 -1.23
N SER A 59 7.75 -6.83 -1.77
CA SER A 59 7.88 -8.27 -1.83
C SER A 59 7.58 -8.84 -3.21
N SER A 60 8.36 -9.84 -3.59
CA SER A 60 8.12 -10.67 -4.76
C SER A 60 7.32 -11.90 -4.36
N LEU A 61 6.38 -12.32 -5.20
CA LEU A 61 5.59 -13.54 -5.02
C LEU A 61 6.17 -14.66 -5.88
N TYR A 62 6.29 -15.85 -5.30
CA TYR A 62 6.71 -17.08 -5.98
C TYR A 62 5.64 -18.15 -5.78
N ARG A 63 5.53 -19.05 -6.76
CA ARG A 63 4.61 -20.17 -6.77
C ARG A 63 5.38 -21.44 -7.08
N ALA A 64 5.14 -22.48 -6.30
CA ALA A 64 5.53 -23.84 -6.60
C ALA A 64 4.31 -24.60 -7.08
N ASP A 65 4.46 -25.42 -8.11
CA ASP A 65 3.41 -26.31 -8.55
C ASP A 65 3.12 -27.41 -7.51
N GLY A 66 1.86 -27.84 -7.45
CA GLY A 66 1.31 -28.76 -6.46
C GLY A 66 -0.21 -28.66 -6.40
N GLU A 67 -0.86 -29.52 -5.63
CA GLU A 67 -2.32 -29.50 -5.44
C GLU A 67 -2.65 -29.60 -3.93
N PRO A 68 -2.90 -28.46 -3.24
CA PRO A 68 -2.86 -27.08 -3.74
C PRO A 68 -1.42 -26.58 -3.99
N PRO A 69 -1.23 -25.53 -4.83
CA PRO A 69 0.08 -24.93 -5.07
C PRO A 69 0.61 -24.24 -3.81
N ALA A 70 1.94 -24.22 -3.64
CA ALA A 70 2.59 -23.51 -2.55
C ALA A 70 2.97 -22.09 -2.97
N TYR A 71 2.80 -21.12 -2.09
CA TYR A 71 3.14 -19.72 -2.34
C TYR A 71 4.19 -19.22 -1.37
N TYR A 72 5.10 -18.38 -1.88
CA TYR A 72 6.17 -17.80 -1.08
C TYR A 72 6.30 -16.30 -1.36
N LEU A 73 6.66 -15.54 -0.33
CA LEU A 73 7.02 -14.14 -0.42
C LEU A 73 8.52 -13.98 -0.19
N SER A 74 9.14 -13.04 -0.88
CA SER A 74 10.52 -12.66 -0.60
C SER A 74 10.70 -11.16 -0.58
N ALA A 75 11.63 -10.67 0.24
CA ALA A 75 12.08 -9.29 0.24
C ALA A 75 13.58 -9.27 -0.10
N GLY A 76 13.96 -8.50 -1.11
CA GLY A 76 15.36 -8.35 -1.54
C GLY A 76 15.98 -9.56 -2.23
N ALA A 77 15.17 -10.52 -2.68
CA ALA A 77 15.68 -11.64 -3.49
C ALA A 77 16.28 -11.13 -4.82
N GLY A 78 17.47 -11.62 -5.13
CA GLY A 78 18.12 -11.41 -6.42
C GLY A 78 17.43 -12.20 -7.53
N VAL A 79 17.95 -12.05 -8.74
CA VAL A 79 17.48 -12.76 -9.93
C VAL A 79 18.65 -13.57 -10.49
N PRO A 80 18.77 -14.86 -10.11
CA PRO A 80 19.93 -15.68 -10.49
C PRO A 80 20.16 -15.76 -12.00
N ARG A 81 19.09 -15.87 -12.79
CA ARG A 81 19.16 -15.90 -14.27
C ARG A 81 19.76 -14.63 -14.88
N LEU A 82 19.70 -13.51 -14.17
CA LEU A 82 20.29 -12.23 -14.57
C LEU A 82 21.59 -11.92 -13.81
N GLN A 83 22.12 -12.88 -13.04
CA GLN A 83 23.29 -12.72 -12.18
C GLN A 83 23.15 -11.56 -11.19
N ILE A 84 21.92 -11.21 -10.81
CA ILE A 84 21.64 -10.19 -9.81
C ILE A 84 21.70 -10.87 -8.44
N PRO A 85 22.63 -10.49 -7.54
CA PRO A 85 22.74 -11.06 -6.21
C PRO A 85 21.57 -10.63 -5.33
N ASP A 86 21.36 -11.36 -4.23
CA ASP A 86 20.42 -10.94 -3.20
C ASP A 86 20.90 -9.64 -2.53
N LEU A 87 19.95 -8.81 -2.11
CA LEU A 87 20.27 -7.64 -1.29
C LEU A 87 20.70 -8.08 0.12
N PRO A 88 21.54 -7.28 0.81
CA PRO A 88 21.80 -7.49 2.24
C PRO A 88 20.49 -7.56 3.03
N GLY A 89 20.34 -8.60 3.86
CA GLY A 89 19.13 -8.84 4.65
C GLY A 89 17.99 -9.52 3.88
N ALA A 90 18.21 -10.02 2.66
CA ALA A 90 17.19 -10.74 1.90
C ALA A 90 16.60 -11.91 2.69
N THR A 91 15.28 -12.03 2.68
CA THR A 91 14.53 -13.01 3.48
C THR A 91 13.32 -13.52 2.71
N ALA A 92 12.91 -14.75 3.01
CA ALA A 92 11.81 -15.45 2.38
C ALA A 92 10.83 -16.04 3.41
N TRP A 93 9.57 -16.15 3.02
CA TRP A 93 8.52 -16.76 3.82
C TRP A 93 7.62 -17.64 2.96
N ALA A 94 7.23 -18.81 3.47
CA ALA A 94 6.13 -19.60 2.96
C ALA A 94 4.80 -19.01 3.46
N VAL A 95 3.79 -18.96 2.58
CA VAL A 95 2.43 -18.57 2.93
C VAL A 95 1.69 -19.82 3.40
N MET A 96 1.33 -19.86 4.69
CA MET A 96 0.72 -21.02 5.33
C MET A 96 -0.73 -20.71 5.74
N PRO A 97 -1.75 -21.17 4.98
CA PRO A 97 -3.15 -20.96 5.33
C PRO A 97 -3.55 -21.64 6.64
N ASP A 98 -4.45 -21.02 7.40
CA ASP A 98 -5.04 -21.60 8.63
C ASP A 98 -6.58 -21.75 8.57
N GLY A 99 -7.17 -21.47 7.40
CA GLY A 99 -8.61 -21.57 7.13
C GLY A 99 -9.38 -20.25 7.28
N VAL A 100 -8.91 -19.30 8.07
CA VAL A 100 -9.50 -17.95 8.23
C VAL A 100 -8.56 -16.84 7.74
N CYS A 101 -7.28 -17.16 7.67
CA CYS A 101 -6.15 -16.30 7.39
C CYS A 101 -4.98 -17.17 6.86
N ALA A 102 -3.76 -16.65 6.98
CA ALA A 102 -2.51 -17.36 6.87
C ALA A 102 -1.52 -16.86 7.93
N HIS A 103 -0.39 -17.53 8.08
CA HIS A 103 0.81 -16.98 8.69
C HIS A 103 1.99 -17.08 7.73
N LEU A 104 2.99 -16.23 7.95
CA LEU A 104 4.21 -16.23 7.15
C LEU A 104 5.33 -16.97 7.90
N ALA A 105 5.60 -18.20 7.48
CA ALA A 105 6.66 -19.03 8.05
C ALA A 105 7.98 -18.72 7.34
N GLN A 106 9.00 -18.26 8.07
CA GLN A 106 10.30 -17.97 7.48
C GLN A 106 10.90 -19.24 6.88
N VAL A 107 11.44 -19.13 5.66
CA VAL A 107 12.16 -20.22 4.99
C VAL A 107 13.55 -19.76 4.54
N PRO A 108 14.51 -20.68 4.41
CA PRO A 108 15.82 -20.39 3.83
C PRO A 108 15.70 -19.83 2.39
N MET A 109 16.57 -18.88 2.03
CA MET A 109 16.55 -18.21 0.72
C MET A 109 16.86 -19.14 -0.46
N ASP A 110 17.62 -20.20 -0.23
CA ASP A 110 17.94 -21.25 -1.20
C ASP A 110 16.70 -22.02 -1.65
N VAL A 111 15.67 -22.14 -0.81
CA VAL A 111 14.37 -22.73 -1.18
C VAL A 111 13.77 -22.03 -2.41
N LEU A 112 13.82 -20.69 -2.44
CA LEU A 112 13.31 -19.89 -3.57
C LEU A 112 14.14 -20.02 -4.84
N LYS A 113 15.37 -20.53 -4.74
CA LYS A 113 16.31 -20.68 -5.85
C LYS A 113 16.32 -22.09 -6.41
N THR A 114 15.53 -22.99 -5.83
CA THR A 114 15.28 -24.31 -6.42
C THR A 114 14.55 -24.12 -7.75
N GLY A 115 14.89 -24.92 -8.77
CA GLY A 115 14.27 -24.83 -10.10
C GLY A 115 12.76 -25.16 -10.13
N ALA A 116 12.18 -25.56 -9.00
CA ALA A 116 10.76 -25.84 -8.84
C ALA A 116 9.92 -24.60 -8.47
N MET A 117 10.57 -23.45 -8.17
CA MET A 117 9.89 -22.21 -7.78
C MET A 117 9.85 -21.24 -8.96
N GLU A 118 8.66 -20.83 -9.36
CA GLU A 118 8.50 -19.83 -10.40
C GLU A 118 8.08 -18.48 -9.80
N PRO A 119 8.77 -17.37 -10.12
CA PRO A 119 8.29 -16.05 -9.75
C PRO A 119 6.95 -15.79 -10.45
N VAL A 120 5.96 -15.30 -9.70
CA VAL A 120 4.66 -14.94 -10.26
C VAL A 120 4.83 -13.64 -11.03
N VAL A 121 5.07 -13.78 -12.33
CA VAL A 121 5.18 -12.67 -13.28
C VAL A 121 3.82 -12.06 -13.58
N VAL A 122 3.83 -10.82 -14.09
CA VAL A 122 2.64 -10.01 -14.42
C VAL A 122 1.55 -10.78 -15.18
N GLN A 123 1.95 -11.63 -16.13
CA GLN A 123 1.03 -12.39 -16.98
C GLN A 123 0.28 -13.49 -16.21
N ARG A 124 0.91 -14.05 -15.18
CA ARG A 124 0.37 -15.12 -14.35
C ARG A 124 -0.22 -14.64 -13.03
N ASN A 125 -0.09 -13.35 -12.72
CA ASN A 125 -0.70 -12.77 -11.53
C ASN A 125 -2.24 -12.80 -11.66
N PRO A 126 -2.96 -13.46 -10.74
CA PRO A 126 -4.42 -13.49 -10.73
C PRO A 126 -5.05 -12.10 -10.62
N LEU A 127 -4.33 -11.17 -9.98
CA LEU A 127 -4.71 -9.77 -9.92
C LEU A 127 -3.89 -8.97 -10.95
N PRO A 128 -4.52 -8.36 -11.97
CA PRO A 128 -3.84 -7.52 -12.94
C PRO A 128 -2.96 -6.44 -12.31
N MET A 129 -1.87 -6.06 -12.98
CA MET A 129 -0.92 -5.09 -12.42
C MET A 129 -1.41 -3.65 -12.43
N ASP A 130 -2.50 -3.33 -13.10
CA ASP A 130 -3.14 -2.02 -13.04
C ASP A 130 -4.08 -1.87 -11.83
N CYS A 131 -4.36 -2.97 -11.11
CA CYS A 131 -5.23 -2.97 -9.95
C CYS A 131 -4.71 -2.09 -8.82
N ALA A 132 -5.48 -1.04 -8.48
CA ALA A 132 -5.11 -0.02 -7.50
C ALA A 132 -3.86 0.82 -7.88
N ALA A 133 -3.36 0.71 -9.11
CA ALA A 133 -2.24 1.52 -9.59
C ALA A 133 -2.63 2.98 -9.89
N ALA A 134 -3.92 3.24 -10.12
CA ALA A 134 -4.44 4.58 -10.34
C ALA A 134 -4.89 5.25 -9.03
N PHE A 135 -4.79 6.58 -8.96
CA PHE A 135 -5.30 7.36 -7.83
C PHE A 135 -6.81 7.15 -7.64
N GLU A 136 -7.54 7.08 -8.75
CA GLU A 136 -8.95 6.73 -8.85
C GLU A 136 -9.14 5.73 -10.00
N GLY A 137 -9.94 4.70 -9.79
CA GLY A 137 -10.19 3.67 -10.80
C GLY A 137 -10.72 2.36 -10.21
N ALA A 138 -10.94 1.38 -11.07
CA ALA A 138 -11.30 0.04 -10.65
C ALA A 138 -10.73 -0.99 -11.60
N CYS A 139 -10.45 -2.18 -11.07
CA CYS A 139 -10.07 -3.35 -11.84
C CYS A 139 -10.83 -4.58 -11.29
N THR A 140 -10.82 -5.67 -12.05
CA THR A 140 -11.30 -6.98 -11.58
C THR A 140 -10.20 -8.01 -11.78
N SER A 141 -10.08 -8.97 -10.87
CA SER A 141 -9.18 -10.12 -11.01
C SER A 141 -9.49 -10.91 -12.28
N ARG A 142 -8.50 -11.67 -12.77
CA ARG A 142 -8.61 -12.42 -14.03
C ARG A 142 -9.70 -13.50 -13.99
N ASP A 143 -9.99 -14.04 -12.81
CA ASP A 143 -11.05 -15.02 -12.57
C ASP A 143 -12.43 -14.37 -12.29
N GLY A 144 -12.50 -13.05 -12.30
CA GLY A 144 -13.76 -12.31 -12.11
C GLY A 144 -14.29 -12.32 -10.67
N GLN A 145 -13.53 -12.78 -9.67
CA GLN A 145 -14.04 -12.93 -8.30
C GLN A 145 -13.75 -11.75 -7.38
N LEU A 146 -12.67 -11.02 -7.63
CA LEU A 146 -12.23 -9.92 -6.79
C LEU A 146 -12.27 -8.62 -7.58
N ARG A 147 -12.93 -7.59 -7.03
CA ARG A 147 -12.88 -6.22 -7.54
C ARG A 147 -12.08 -5.34 -6.60
N ILE A 148 -11.19 -4.54 -7.16
CA ILE A 148 -10.44 -3.54 -6.41
C ILE A 148 -10.77 -2.18 -6.99
N SER A 149 -11.15 -1.22 -6.15
CA SER A 149 -11.43 0.15 -6.56
C SER A 149 -10.77 1.16 -5.65
N THR A 150 -10.31 2.25 -6.27
CA THR A 150 -9.83 3.46 -5.59
C THR A 150 -10.75 4.61 -5.97
N SER A 151 -11.16 5.40 -4.99
CA SER A 151 -11.96 6.60 -5.19
C SER A 151 -11.48 7.73 -4.30
N PHE A 152 -11.75 8.97 -4.70
CA PHE A 152 -11.40 10.15 -3.92
C PHE A 152 -12.58 11.09 -3.78
N ASP A 153 -12.83 11.51 -2.55
CA ASP A 153 -13.81 12.53 -2.20
C ASP A 153 -13.08 13.72 -1.58
N GLY A 154 -13.14 14.89 -2.23
CA GLY A 154 -12.48 16.10 -1.77
C GLY A 154 -12.06 17.07 -2.87
N GLN A 155 -11.17 17.98 -2.50
CA GLN A 155 -10.70 19.06 -3.36
C GLN A 155 -9.36 18.72 -4.02
N ARG A 156 -9.21 19.19 -5.27
CA ARG A 156 -7.99 19.08 -6.08
C ARG A 156 -7.47 20.47 -6.38
N ARG A 157 -6.21 20.74 -6.09
CA ARG A 157 -5.54 22.01 -6.38
C ARG A 157 -4.32 21.76 -7.26
N LYS A 158 -4.28 22.35 -8.45
CA LYS A 158 -3.09 22.32 -9.28
C LYS A 158 -2.12 23.40 -8.82
N ALA A 159 -0.83 23.08 -8.77
CA ALA A 159 0.22 24.04 -8.47
C ALA A 159 1.50 23.65 -9.20
N GLN A 160 2.31 24.66 -9.52
CA GLN A 160 3.65 24.43 -10.02
C GLN A 160 4.63 24.23 -8.86
N VAL A 161 5.38 23.14 -8.91
CA VAL A 161 6.44 22.84 -7.94
C VAL A 161 7.74 22.60 -8.67
N ARG A 162 8.88 22.79 -7.99
CA ARG A 162 10.17 22.43 -8.57
C ARG A 162 10.24 20.91 -8.80
N GLY A 163 10.52 20.51 -10.03
CA GLY A 163 10.69 19.13 -10.48
C GLY A 163 12.13 18.62 -10.31
N GLY A 164 12.30 17.31 -10.40
CA GLY A 164 13.57 16.60 -10.19
C GLY A 164 13.78 16.19 -8.74
N PHE A 165 14.63 15.17 -8.54
CA PHE A 165 14.95 14.60 -7.22
C PHE A 165 15.48 15.66 -6.23
N TYR A 166 16.15 16.70 -6.74
CA TYR A 166 16.66 17.85 -5.98
C TYR A 166 15.99 19.19 -6.33
N GLY A 167 14.91 19.21 -7.12
CA GLY A 167 14.22 20.46 -7.48
C GLY A 167 14.93 21.31 -8.55
N SER A 168 15.83 20.73 -9.35
CA SER A 168 16.65 21.43 -10.35
C SER A 168 16.08 21.41 -11.78
N GLU A 169 15.00 20.67 -12.04
CA GLU A 169 14.52 20.37 -13.41
C GLU A 169 13.41 21.33 -13.88
N GLY A 170 13.30 22.51 -13.27
CA GLY A 170 12.26 23.50 -13.60
C GLY A 170 10.95 23.30 -12.84
N LEU A 171 9.87 23.95 -13.28
CA LEU A 171 8.56 23.84 -12.67
C LEU A 171 7.74 22.74 -13.34
N ILE A 172 7.14 21.85 -12.55
CA ILE A 172 6.20 20.82 -13.00
C ILE A 172 4.82 21.09 -12.42
N ASP A 173 3.78 20.87 -13.23
CA ASP A 173 2.41 20.88 -12.76
C ASP A 173 2.18 19.66 -11.87
N THR A 174 1.77 19.90 -10.63
CA THR A 174 1.43 18.85 -9.66
C THR A 174 0.02 19.11 -9.14
N THR A 175 -0.75 18.03 -8.97
CA THR A 175 -2.06 18.09 -8.32
C THR A 175 -1.90 17.75 -6.85
N PHE A 176 -2.48 18.58 -5.99
CA PHE A 176 -2.56 18.38 -4.55
C PHE A 176 -4.00 18.04 -4.15
N TYR A 177 -4.13 17.09 -3.24
CA TYR A 177 -5.40 16.52 -2.80
C TYR A 177 -5.65 16.84 -1.33
N THR A 178 -6.85 17.32 -1.03
CA THR A 178 -7.34 17.49 0.34
C THR A 178 -8.72 16.86 0.45
N GLY A 179 -8.86 15.80 1.26
CA GLY A 179 -10.06 14.98 1.29
C GLY A 179 -9.80 13.57 1.79
N THR A 180 -10.60 12.61 1.35
CA THR A 180 -10.46 11.20 1.70
C THR A 180 -10.31 10.35 0.45
N ARG A 181 -9.23 9.59 0.36
CA ARG A 181 -9.10 8.51 -0.59
C ARG A 181 -9.59 7.21 0.03
N THR A 182 -10.33 6.41 -0.74
CA THR A 182 -10.84 5.11 -0.31
C THR A 182 -10.27 4.03 -1.23
N LEU A 183 -9.73 2.97 -0.64
CA LEU A 183 -9.45 1.70 -1.30
C LEU A 183 -10.51 0.69 -0.86
N GLN A 184 -11.19 0.07 -1.81
CA GLN A 184 -12.16 -0.99 -1.57
C GLN A 184 -11.72 -2.28 -2.26
N ILE A 185 -11.89 -3.40 -1.56
CA ILE A 185 -11.70 -4.75 -2.08
C ILE A 185 -13.00 -5.50 -1.85
N GLU A 186 -13.56 -6.07 -2.90
CA GLU A 186 -14.87 -6.71 -2.92
C GLU A 186 -14.78 -8.12 -3.51
N HIS A 187 -15.34 -9.10 -2.81
CA HIS A 187 -15.55 -10.44 -3.33
C HIS A 187 -16.90 -10.51 -4.03
N LEU A 188 -16.88 -10.38 -5.36
CA LEU A 188 -18.04 -10.21 -6.22
C LEU A 188 -19.11 -11.32 -6.04
N PRO A 189 -18.76 -12.61 -5.94
CA PRO A 189 -19.78 -13.65 -5.75
C PRO A 189 -20.57 -13.52 -4.45
N SER A 190 -19.96 -13.00 -3.38
CA SER A 190 -20.61 -12.88 -2.07
C SER A 190 -21.14 -11.49 -1.74
N GLY A 191 -20.70 -10.46 -2.48
CA GLY A 191 -20.95 -9.05 -2.16
C GLY A 191 -20.24 -8.56 -0.88
N GLN A 192 -19.43 -9.39 -0.22
CA GLN A 192 -18.63 -8.96 0.91
C GLN A 192 -17.52 -8.01 0.46
N ALA A 193 -17.30 -6.95 1.23
CA ALA A 193 -16.30 -5.96 0.91
C ALA A 193 -15.59 -5.44 2.17
N VAL A 194 -14.34 -5.03 1.97
CA VAL A 194 -13.56 -4.23 2.90
C VAL A 194 -13.24 -2.89 2.27
N ARG A 195 -13.24 -1.83 3.09
CA ARG A 195 -12.87 -0.47 2.75
C ARG A 195 -11.82 0.03 3.71
N MET A 196 -10.81 0.68 3.17
CA MET A 196 -9.77 1.38 3.92
C MET A 196 -9.73 2.83 3.43
N ARG A 197 -9.54 3.77 4.36
CA ARG A 197 -9.60 5.20 4.08
C ARG A 197 -8.30 5.89 4.44
N GLU A 198 -7.91 6.83 3.62
CA GLU A 198 -6.70 7.62 3.75
C GLU A 198 -7.08 9.10 3.73
N PRO A 199 -6.94 9.83 4.85
CA PRO A 199 -7.12 11.26 4.87
C PRO A 199 -5.92 11.93 4.20
N LEU A 200 -6.18 12.78 3.22
CA LEU A 200 -5.17 13.55 2.50
C LEU A 200 -5.29 15.02 2.90
N VAL A 201 -4.16 15.65 3.22
CA VAL A 201 -4.08 17.07 3.57
C VAL A 201 -2.99 17.72 2.72
N ASN A 202 -3.41 18.35 1.61
CA ASN A 202 -2.50 18.93 0.63
C ASN A 202 -1.40 17.96 0.20
N ASP A 203 -1.77 16.71 -0.07
CA ASP A 203 -0.87 15.62 -0.46
C ASP A 203 -0.77 15.52 -1.98
N ARG A 204 0.35 15.01 -2.52
CA ARG A 204 0.50 14.75 -3.97
C ARG A 204 -0.27 13.52 -4.46
N GLY A 205 -0.75 12.69 -3.54
CA GLY A 205 -1.55 11.51 -3.83
C GLY A 205 -0.76 10.44 -4.58
N TYR A 206 0.06 9.66 -3.87
CA TYR A 206 0.77 8.51 -4.47
C TYR A 206 -0.20 7.37 -4.78
N SER A 207 -0.09 6.67 -5.90
CA SER A 207 -0.92 5.50 -6.20
C SER A 207 -0.94 4.49 -5.04
N ALA A 208 -2.05 3.77 -4.86
CA ALA A 208 -2.11 2.74 -3.84
C ALA A 208 -1.05 1.66 -4.18
N PRO A 209 -0.41 1.05 -3.16
CA PRO A 209 0.68 0.12 -3.40
C PRO A 209 0.13 -1.16 -4.01
N GLN A 210 0.09 -1.21 -5.33
CA GLN A 210 -0.44 -2.32 -6.11
C GLN A 210 0.30 -3.65 -5.82
N THR A 211 1.56 -3.58 -5.41
CA THR A 211 2.36 -4.71 -4.92
C THR A 211 2.06 -5.12 -3.48
N ALA A 212 1.28 -4.34 -2.73
CA ALA A 212 0.90 -4.69 -1.36
C ALA A 212 -0.36 -5.57 -1.30
N ILE A 213 -1.08 -5.77 -2.41
CA ILE A 213 -2.24 -6.66 -2.47
C ILE A 213 -1.83 -7.96 -3.18
N ARG A 214 -2.05 -9.10 -2.52
CA ARG A 214 -1.77 -10.44 -3.07
C ARG A 214 -3.04 -11.26 -3.08
N TYR A 215 -3.57 -11.54 -4.27
CA TYR A 215 -4.71 -12.43 -4.44
C TYR A 215 -4.22 -13.82 -4.80
N LEU A 216 -4.51 -14.80 -3.94
CA LEU A 216 -4.07 -16.20 -4.02
C LEU A 216 -5.32 -17.10 -4.10
N PRO A 217 -5.98 -17.20 -5.27
CA PRO A 217 -7.26 -17.88 -5.39
C PRO A 217 -7.20 -19.36 -5.00
N GLU A 218 -6.11 -20.06 -5.34
CA GLU A 218 -5.96 -21.49 -5.04
C GLU A 218 -5.78 -21.77 -3.54
N LEU A 219 -5.26 -20.78 -2.79
CA LEU A 219 -5.23 -20.84 -1.32
C LEU A 219 -6.46 -20.19 -0.67
N ARG A 220 -7.37 -19.65 -1.48
CA ARG A 220 -8.54 -18.88 -1.02
C ARG A 220 -8.19 -17.70 -0.13
N LEU A 221 -7.16 -16.93 -0.50
CA LEU A 221 -6.65 -15.85 0.35
C LEU A 221 -6.46 -14.54 -0.41
N VAL A 222 -6.63 -13.45 0.31
CA VAL A 222 -6.09 -12.13 -0.03
C VAL A 222 -5.16 -11.71 1.10
N LEU A 223 -3.92 -11.36 0.77
CA LEU A 223 -2.97 -10.74 1.71
C LEU A 223 -2.85 -9.25 1.42
N LEU A 224 -2.82 -8.43 2.48
CA LEU A 224 -2.56 -7.00 2.43
C LEU A 224 -1.24 -6.76 3.18
N LEU A 225 -0.19 -6.41 2.46
CA LEU A 225 1.17 -6.29 2.95
C LEU A 225 1.57 -4.82 2.96
N GLY A 226 1.34 -4.12 4.07
CA GLY A 226 1.65 -2.69 4.20
C GLY A 226 0.71 -1.75 3.45
N VAL A 227 -0.46 -2.24 3.00
CA VAL A 227 -1.54 -1.40 2.47
C VAL A 227 -2.01 -0.41 3.54
N THR A 228 -2.22 -0.92 4.75
CA THR A 228 -2.66 -0.13 5.88
C THR A 228 -1.50 0.22 6.79
N GLN A 229 -1.65 1.32 7.52
CA GLN A 229 -0.69 1.77 8.51
C GLN A 229 -1.31 1.86 9.91
N ASN A 230 -0.52 1.53 10.92
CA ASN A 230 -0.81 1.77 12.31
C ASN A 230 0.27 2.69 12.89
N ARG A 231 -0.10 3.90 13.31
CA ARG A 231 0.84 4.94 13.81
C ARG A 231 2.02 5.17 12.85
N GLY A 232 1.74 5.24 11.54
CA GLY A 232 2.74 5.45 10.50
C GLY A 232 3.58 4.22 10.14
N MET A 233 3.38 3.08 10.80
CA MET A 233 4.07 1.82 10.49
C MET A 233 3.20 0.94 9.59
N PRO A 234 3.73 0.38 8.49
CA PRO A 234 2.97 -0.55 7.66
C PRO A 234 2.61 -1.80 8.47
N VAL A 235 1.41 -2.34 8.28
CA VAL A 235 0.96 -3.57 8.91
C VAL A 235 0.50 -4.59 7.88
N ALA A 236 0.45 -5.85 8.27
CA ALA A 236 -0.01 -6.94 7.43
C ALA A 236 -1.36 -7.49 7.88
N HIS A 237 -2.20 -7.78 6.90
CA HIS A 237 -3.49 -8.42 7.08
C HIS A 237 -3.71 -9.53 6.07
N CYS A 238 -4.70 -10.36 6.37
CA CYS A 238 -5.16 -11.47 5.56
C CYS A 238 -6.69 -11.50 5.58
N MET A 239 -7.27 -12.03 4.51
CA MET A 239 -8.70 -12.28 4.38
C MET A 239 -8.88 -13.62 3.67
N ALA A 240 -9.62 -14.56 4.26
CA ALA A 240 -10.06 -15.76 3.56
C ALA A 240 -11.19 -15.41 2.58
N LEU A 241 -11.15 -15.98 1.37
CA LEU A 241 -12.23 -15.84 0.40
C LEU A 241 -13.49 -16.51 0.95
N PRO A 242 -14.64 -15.80 0.94
CA PRO A 242 -15.92 -16.34 1.39
C PRO A 242 -16.24 -17.66 0.68
N PRO A 243 -16.98 -18.59 1.32
CA PRO A 243 -17.49 -19.79 0.67
C PRO A 243 -18.15 -19.41 -0.66
N GLN A 244 -17.81 -20.13 -1.74
CA GLN A 244 -18.54 -19.90 -2.98
C GLN A 244 -19.97 -20.44 -2.77
N PRO A 245 -21.01 -19.67 -3.14
CA PRO A 245 -22.33 -20.24 -3.22
C PRO A 245 -22.29 -21.41 -4.20
N PRO A 246 -23.07 -22.48 -3.98
CA PRO A 246 -23.15 -23.59 -4.93
C PRO A 246 -23.53 -23.01 -6.30
N SER A 247 -22.79 -23.40 -7.34
CA SER A 247 -23.12 -23.05 -8.71
C SER A 247 -24.55 -23.51 -9.01
N PRO A 248 -25.38 -22.68 -9.66
CA PRO A 248 -26.70 -23.13 -10.09
C PRO A 248 -26.52 -24.36 -11.00
N PRO A 249 -27.41 -25.38 -10.89
CA PRO A 249 -27.30 -26.56 -11.72
C PRO A 249 -27.29 -26.15 -13.19
N SER A 250 -26.29 -26.60 -13.93
CA SER A 250 -26.21 -26.40 -15.37
C SER A 250 -27.50 -26.89 -16.01
N SER A 251 -28.33 -25.98 -16.50
CA SER A 251 -29.48 -26.34 -17.30
C SER A 251 -28.95 -27.00 -18.57
N ILE A 252 -29.08 -28.32 -18.65
CA ILE A 252 -28.84 -29.10 -19.87
C ILE A 252 -29.82 -28.54 -20.91
N ARG A 253 -29.29 -27.99 -22.00
CA ARG A 253 -30.03 -27.75 -23.24
C ARG A 253 -29.78 -28.92 -24.18
#